data_AF-A0A948FRQ2-F1
#
_entry.id   AF-A0A948FRQ2-F1
#
_cell.length_a   1.000
_cell.length_b   1.000
_cell.length_c   1.000
_cell.angle_alpha   90.00
_cell.angle_beta   90.00
_cell.angle_gamma   90.00
#
_symmetry.space_group_name_H-M   'P 1'
#
loop_
_entity.id
_entity.type
_entity.pdbx_description
1 polymer ?
#
loop_
_entity_poly.entity_id
_entity_poly.type
_entity_poly.pdbx_seq_one_letter_code
_entity_poly.pdbx_strand_id
1 'polypeptide(L)'
;MAMFQGYGGTGPAYDEMFDGDTLRPPYLRLRDSLEQMTTPELVSRVEALQASYLDQGVTFDIGGEERAFPLDILPRVIEQDTWSTMEAGVQQRVKTLELFLADVYDAGRVFDDGVIPRRVITTSSHCHRAS
;
A
#
# COMPACT_ATOMS: atom_id res chain seq x y z
N MET A 1 13.29 -8.14 -25.58
CA MET A 1 13.53 -9.24 -24.63
C MET A 1 14.77 -9.05 -23.71
N ALA A 2 15.25 -7.82 -23.46
CA ALA A 2 16.42 -7.56 -22.59
C ALA A 2 16.07 -6.83 -21.28
N MET A 3 14.90 -6.20 -21.18
CA MET A 3 14.58 -5.28 -20.08
C MET A 3 14.35 -5.97 -18.73
N PHE A 4 13.74 -7.16 -18.73
CA PHE A 4 13.49 -7.96 -17.52
C PHE A 4 14.56 -9.04 -17.32
N GLN A 5 15.70 -8.93 -18.01
CA GLN A 5 16.77 -9.90 -17.85
C GLN A 5 17.41 -9.72 -16.46
N GLY A 6 17.29 -10.74 -15.60
CA GLY A 6 17.67 -10.64 -14.19
C GLY A 6 16.57 -10.08 -13.28
N TYR A 7 15.39 -9.75 -13.83
CA TYR A 7 14.16 -9.62 -13.04
C TYR A 7 13.74 -11.03 -12.64
N GLY A 8 13.85 -11.33 -11.35
CA GLY A 8 13.67 -12.68 -10.84
C GLY A 8 14.70 -12.98 -9.75
N GLY A 9 14.20 -13.04 -8.53
CA GLY A 9 14.91 -13.39 -7.30
C GLY A 9 13.99 -13.02 -6.15
N THR A 10 13.85 -13.76 -5.06
CA THR A 10 14.78 -14.65 -4.37
C THR A 10 13.99 -15.47 -3.32
N GLY A 11 12.89 -16.13 -3.68
CA GLY A 11 12.15 -16.96 -2.72
C GLY A 11 10.72 -17.34 -3.13
N PRO A 12 9.99 -18.08 -2.26
CA PRO A 12 8.64 -18.59 -2.53
C PRO A 12 7.52 -17.53 -2.39
N ALA A 13 7.86 -16.24 -2.46
CA ALA A 13 6.88 -15.17 -2.33
C ALA A 13 6.06 -15.00 -3.62
N TYR A 14 4.83 -14.54 -3.49
CA TYR A 14 3.97 -14.23 -4.63
C TYR A 14 4.49 -12.99 -5.37
N ASP A 15 4.71 -13.11 -6.67
CA ASP A 15 5.11 -12.01 -7.56
C ASP A 15 3.89 -11.49 -8.33
N GLU A 16 3.71 -10.17 -8.31
CA GLU A 16 2.56 -9.49 -8.93
C GLU A 16 2.64 -9.43 -10.45
N MET A 17 3.87 -9.45 -11.02
CA MET A 17 4.10 -9.33 -12.45
C MET A 17 4.29 -10.70 -13.10
N PHE A 18 4.92 -11.64 -12.43
CA PHE A 18 5.22 -12.97 -12.97
C PHE A 18 4.56 -14.11 -12.19
N ASP A 19 4.23 -15.17 -12.92
CA ASP A 19 3.88 -16.49 -12.40
C ASP A 19 4.95 -17.48 -12.87
N GLY A 20 5.96 -17.71 -12.03
CA GLY A 20 7.21 -18.34 -12.47
C GLY A 20 7.89 -17.48 -13.54
N ASP A 21 8.08 -18.05 -14.74
CA ASP A 21 8.66 -17.33 -15.88
C ASP A 21 7.60 -16.64 -16.78
N THR A 22 6.32 -16.77 -16.45
CA THR A 22 5.21 -16.27 -17.29
C THR A 22 4.74 -14.90 -16.81
N LEU A 23 4.75 -13.90 -17.69
CA LEU A 23 4.19 -12.58 -17.39
C LEU A 23 2.66 -12.66 -17.22
N ARG A 24 2.14 -12.11 -16.12
CA ARG A 24 0.71 -12.08 -15.82
C ARG A 24 -0.02 -11.12 -16.77
N PRO A 25 -1.25 -11.45 -17.23
CA PRO A 25 -2.00 -10.64 -18.18
C PRO A 25 -2.16 -9.14 -17.83
N PRO A 26 -2.40 -8.74 -16.56
CA PRO A 26 -2.54 -7.32 -16.21
C PRO A 26 -1.31 -6.48 -16.53
N TYR A 27 -0.13 -7.10 -16.57
CA TYR A 27 1.15 -6.44 -16.81
C TYR A 27 1.56 -6.39 -18.29
N LEU A 28 0.80 -7.00 -19.21
CA LEU A 28 1.14 -6.98 -20.65
C LEU A 28 1.24 -5.56 -21.21
N ARG A 29 0.26 -4.70 -20.90
CA ARG A 29 0.30 -3.30 -21.37
C ARG A 29 1.45 -2.50 -20.74
N LEU A 30 1.79 -2.79 -19.49
CA LEU A 30 2.94 -2.17 -18.84
C LEU A 30 4.23 -2.58 -19.55
N ARG A 31 4.43 -3.89 -19.78
CA ARG A 31 5.56 -4.41 -20.56
C ARG A 31 5.66 -3.72 -21.92
N ASP A 32 4.56 -3.69 -22.69
CA ASP A 32 4.57 -3.11 -24.04
C ASP A 32 4.95 -1.62 -24.02
N SER A 33 4.52 -0.88 -22.99
CA SER A 33 4.90 0.53 -22.81
C SER A 33 6.38 0.68 -22.43
N LEU A 34 6.88 -0.21 -21.58
CA LEU A 34 8.26 -0.21 -21.12
C LEU A 34 9.24 -0.60 -22.24
N GLU A 35 8.89 -1.57 -23.08
CA GLU A 35 9.71 -2.02 -24.21
C GLU A 35 9.84 -0.96 -25.32
N GLN A 36 8.97 0.04 -25.35
CA GLN A 36 9.07 1.18 -26.27
C GLN A 36 10.07 2.24 -25.81
N MET A 37 10.63 2.11 -24.60
CA MET A 37 11.58 3.07 -24.03
C MET A 37 12.97 2.47 -23.91
N THR A 38 13.98 3.30 -24.15
CA THR A 38 15.37 2.97 -23.86
C THR A 38 15.67 3.17 -22.36
N THR A 39 16.67 2.46 -21.83
CA THR A 39 17.09 2.62 -20.43
C THR A 39 17.42 4.08 -20.06
N PRO A 40 18.13 4.87 -20.89
CA PRO A 40 18.39 6.28 -20.59
C PRO A 40 17.11 7.14 -20.51
N GLU A 41 16.11 6.88 -21.36
CA GLU A 41 14.82 7.60 -21.31
C GLU A 41 14.05 7.28 -20.02
N LEU A 42 14.08 6.02 -19.58
CA LEU A 42 13.49 5.62 -18.30
C LEU A 42 14.16 6.34 -17.14
N VAL A 43 15.50 6.31 -17.06
CA VAL A 43 16.29 7.01 -16.02
C VAL A 43 15.99 8.51 -16.01
N SER A 44 15.94 9.15 -17.18
CA SER A 44 15.61 10.58 -17.27
C SER A 44 14.20 10.89 -16.74
N ARG A 45 13.21 10.02 -16.99
CA ARG A 45 11.85 10.16 -16.43
C ARG A 45 11.83 9.95 -14.92
N VAL A 46 12.62 9.01 -14.40
CA VAL A 46 12.81 8.81 -12.96
C VAL A 46 13.28 10.09 -12.30
N GLU A 47 14.36 10.66 -12.81
CA GLU A 47 14.99 11.86 -12.26
C GLU A 47 14.04 13.07 -12.33
N ALA A 48 13.34 13.25 -13.46
CA ALA A 48 12.35 14.31 -13.63
C ALA A 48 11.17 14.17 -12.65
N LEU A 49 10.70 12.94 -12.40
CA LEU A 49 9.64 12.66 -11.43
C LEU A 49 10.10 13.01 -10.02
N GLN A 50 11.30 12.57 -9.62
CA GLN A 50 11.86 12.89 -8.30
C GLN A 50 12.04 14.40 -8.10
N ALA A 51 12.55 15.12 -9.09
CA ALA A 51 12.70 16.57 -9.04
C ALA A 51 11.35 17.28 -8.88
N SER A 52 10.32 16.83 -9.62
CA SER A 52 8.97 17.40 -9.51
C SER A 52 8.35 17.21 -8.11
N TYR A 53 8.66 16.11 -7.41
CA TYR A 53 8.12 15.85 -6.07
C TYR A 53 8.79 16.72 -5.01
N LEU A 54 10.11 16.97 -5.15
CA LEU A 54 10.82 17.95 -4.32
C LEU A 54 10.22 19.35 -4.48
N ASP A 55 9.97 19.78 -5.72
CA ASP A 55 9.38 21.10 -6.01
C ASP A 55 7.96 21.25 -5.44
N GLN A 56 7.19 20.16 -5.42
CA GLN A 56 5.85 20.12 -4.83
C GLN A 56 5.85 20.00 -3.29
N GLY A 57 7.02 19.93 -2.65
CA GLY A 57 7.13 19.79 -1.20
C GLY A 57 6.67 18.42 -0.67
N VAL A 58 6.64 17.38 -1.51
CA VAL A 58 6.34 16.00 -1.10
C VAL A 58 7.60 15.38 -0.50
N THR A 59 7.95 15.82 0.71
CA THR A 59 9.17 15.43 1.42
C THR A 59 8.85 14.68 2.71
N PHE A 60 9.82 13.91 3.20
CA PHE A 60 9.81 13.35 4.55
C PHE A 60 11.08 13.78 5.30
N ASP A 61 10.95 13.95 6.61
CA ASP A 61 12.08 14.24 7.50
C ASP A 61 12.74 12.92 7.94
N ILE A 62 14.03 12.74 7.61
CA ILE A 62 14.89 11.76 8.28
C ILE A 62 15.98 12.52 9.03
N GLY A 63 15.81 12.64 10.34
CA GLY A 63 16.86 13.16 11.22
C GLY A 63 17.22 14.63 10.97
N GLY A 64 16.28 15.44 10.48
CA GLY A 64 16.44 16.86 10.18
C GLY A 64 16.82 17.18 8.73
N GLU A 65 17.00 16.17 7.87
CA GLU A 65 17.16 16.36 6.43
C GLU A 65 15.84 16.07 5.69
N GLU A 66 15.35 17.05 4.92
CA GLU A 66 14.24 16.84 4.01
C GLU A 66 14.71 16.06 2.78
N ARG A 67 14.02 14.95 2.47
CA ARG A 67 14.25 14.16 1.27
C ARG A 67 12.95 13.93 0.52
N ALA A 68 13.05 13.82 -0.81
CA ALA A 68 11.90 13.48 -1.66
C ALA A 68 11.31 12.14 -1.24
N PHE A 69 9.98 12.04 -1.19
CA PHE A 69 9.30 10.75 -0.97
C PHE A 69 9.80 9.69 -1.97
N PRO A 70 10.17 8.46 -1.52
CA PRO A 70 10.74 7.48 -2.41
C PRO A 70 9.57 6.86 -3.19
N LEU A 71 9.42 7.28 -4.44
CA LEU A 71 8.37 6.76 -5.31
C LEU A 71 8.88 5.59 -6.14
N ASP A 72 8.10 4.50 -6.15
CA ASP A 72 8.29 3.43 -7.12
C ASP A 72 7.70 3.86 -8.46
N ILE A 73 8.47 3.64 -9.52
CA ILE A 73 8.17 4.08 -10.88
C ILE A 73 7.41 2.98 -11.63
N LEU A 74 7.54 1.74 -11.16
CA LEU A 74 6.74 0.64 -11.66
C LEU A 74 5.41 0.63 -10.92
N PRO A 75 4.29 0.90 -11.61
CA PRO A 75 3.00 0.86 -10.97
C PRO A 75 2.68 -0.58 -10.56
N ARG A 76 2.10 -0.74 -9.37
CA ARG A 76 1.44 -1.98 -8.99
C ARG A 76 0.08 -2.03 -9.67
N VAL A 77 -0.08 -2.93 -10.64
CA VAL A 77 -1.34 -3.08 -11.37
C VAL A 77 -2.31 -3.87 -10.51
N ILE A 78 -3.50 -3.31 -10.26
CA ILE A 78 -4.59 -3.97 -9.54
C ILE A 78 -5.77 -4.07 -10.50
N GLU A 79 -6.26 -5.29 -10.71
CA GLU A 79 -7.42 -5.53 -11.55
C GLU A 79 -8.71 -4.99 -10.90
N GLN A 80 -9.67 -4.59 -11.73
CA GLN A 80 -10.90 -3.95 -11.27
C GLN A 80 -11.67 -4.81 -10.25
N ASP A 81 -11.82 -6.12 -10.50
CA ASP A 81 -12.57 -7.02 -9.61
C ASP A 81 -11.88 -7.18 -8.25
N THR A 82 -10.55 -7.25 -8.28
CA THR A 82 -9.70 -7.26 -7.08
C THR A 82 -9.87 -5.95 -6.31
N TRP A 83 -9.80 -4.81 -7.00
CA TRP A 83 -9.99 -3.50 -6.39
C TRP A 83 -11.37 -3.35 -5.77
N SER A 84 -12.45 -3.70 -6.48
CA SER A 84 -13.82 -3.61 -5.97
C SER A 84 -14.03 -4.46 -4.72
N THR A 85 -13.39 -5.63 -4.64
CA THR A 85 -13.42 -6.47 -3.43
C THR A 85 -12.66 -5.82 -2.28
N MET A 86 -11.45 -5.30 -2.54
CA MET A 86 -10.63 -4.61 -1.54
C MET A 86 -11.33 -3.36 -1.01
N GLU A 87 -11.88 -2.53 -1.89
CA GLU A 87 -12.58 -1.30 -1.56
C GLU A 87 -13.76 -1.57 -0.62
N ALA A 88 -14.63 -2.52 -0.97
CA ALA A 88 -15.77 -2.89 -0.13
C ALA A 88 -15.31 -3.41 1.24
N GLY A 89 -14.27 -4.24 1.28
CA GLY A 89 -13.71 -4.77 2.52
C GLY A 89 -13.08 -3.68 3.41
N VAL A 90 -12.36 -2.73 2.82
CA VAL A 90 -11.76 -1.60 3.54
C VAL A 90 -12.84 -0.70 4.11
N GLN A 91 -13.87 -0.35 3.33
CA GLN A 91 -14.99 0.46 3.80
C GLN A 91 -15.74 -0.22 4.96
N GLN A 92 -16.03 -1.53 4.84
CA GLN A 92 -16.63 -2.29 5.91
C GLN A 92 -15.77 -2.27 7.18
N ARG A 93 -14.45 -2.47 7.03
CA ARG A 93 -13.52 -2.52 8.16
C ARG A 93 -13.42 -1.18 8.87
N VAL A 94 -13.32 -0.07 8.13
CA VAL A 94 -13.29 1.28 8.71
C VAL A 94 -14.57 1.53 9.51
N LYS A 95 -15.74 1.31 8.91
CA LYS A 95 -17.03 1.47 9.60
C LYS A 95 -17.14 0.60 10.85
N THR A 96 -16.66 -0.64 10.78
CA THR A 96 -16.66 -1.55 11.93
C THR A 96 -15.77 -1.03 13.05
N LEU A 97 -14.58 -0.52 12.72
CA LEU A 97 -13.65 0.04 13.70
C LEU A 97 -14.20 1.33 14.33
N GLU A 98 -14.84 2.20 13.55
CA GLU A 98 -15.49 3.40 14.07
C GLU A 98 -16.61 3.08 15.06
N LEU A 99 -17.52 2.17 14.68
CA LEU A 99 -18.61 1.73 15.55
C LEU A 99 -18.08 1.01 16.80
N PHE A 100 -17.03 0.21 16.65
CA PHE A 100 -16.37 -0.46 17.76
C PHE A 100 -15.77 0.55 18.75
N LEU A 101 -15.04 1.56 18.26
CA LEU A 101 -14.48 2.60 19.11
C LEU A 101 -15.58 3.38 19.82
N ALA A 102 -16.63 3.78 19.11
CA ALA A 102 -17.77 4.48 19.69
C ALA A 102 -18.43 3.67 20.81
N ASP A 103 -18.65 2.37 20.59
CA ASP A 103 -19.24 1.50 21.60
C ASP A 103 -18.32 1.29 22.81
N VAL A 104 -17.02 1.06 22.58
CA VAL A 104 -16.01 0.90 23.65
C VAL A 104 -15.93 2.12 24.56
N TYR A 105 -16.07 3.33 24.00
CA TYR A 105 -15.99 4.59 24.75
C TYR A 105 -17.33 5.09 25.30
N ASP A 106 -18.43 4.41 25.01
CA ASP A 106 -19.77 4.77 25.47
C ASP A 106 -20.45 3.58 26.18
N ALA A 107 -21.48 2.98 25.57
CA ALA A 107 -22.31 1.96 26.19
C ALA A 107 -21.58 0.64 26.51
N GLY A 108 -20.50 0.32 25.78
CA GLY A 108 -19.68 -0.88 26.01
C GLY A 108 -20.39 -2.20 25.74
N ARG A 109 -21.38 -2.24 24.85
CA ARG A 109 -22.18 -3.44 24.56
C ARG A 109 -21.33 -4.60 24.06
N VAL A 110 -20.26 -4.32 23.33
CA VAL A 110 -19.29 -5.31 22.83
C VAL A 110 -18.66 -6.16 23.93
N PHE A 111 -18.62 -5.64 25.16
CA PHE A 111 -18.16 -6.38 26.34
C PHE A 111 -19.26 -7.26 26.93
N ASP A 112 -20.48 -6.72 27.04
CA ASP A 112 -21.63 -7.41 27.60
C ASP A 112 -22.09 -8.57 26.70
N ASP A 113 -22.00 -8.37 25.38
CA ASP A 113 -22.27 -9.37 24.35
C ASP A 113 -21.15 -10.42 24.22
N GLY A 114 -20.05 -10.26 24.95
CA GLY A 114 -18.94 -11.22 24.99
C GLY A 114 -18.08 -11.28 23.72
N VAL A 115 -18.22 -10.32 22.81
CA VAL A 115 -17.45 -10.26 21.55
C VAL A 115 -15.96 -10.02 21.84
N ILE A 116 -15.64 -9.17 22.82
CA ILE A 116 -14.27 -8.98 23.29
C ILE A 116 -14.24 -8.85 24.83
N PRO A 117 -13.26 -9.44 25.53
CA PRO A 117 -13.14 -9.23 26.97
C PRO A 117 -12.72 -7.79 27.30
N ARG A 118 -13.42 -7.12 28.22
CA ARG A 118 -13.13 -5.73 28.64
C ARG A 118 -11.68 -5.49 29.02
N ARG A 119 -11.05 -6.48 29.68
CA ARG A 119 -9.65 -6.43 30.09
C ARG A 119 -8.69 -6.14 28.92
N VAL A 120 -8.97 -6.65 27.71
CA VAL A 120 -8.12 -6.49 26.53
C VAL A 120 -7.98 -5.02 26.14
N ILE A 121 -9.06 -4.26 26.32
CA ILE A 121 -9.08 -2.83 26.02
C ILE A 121 -8.52 -2.01 27.18
N THR A 122 -8.99 -2.26 28.41
CA THR A 122 -8.65 -1.41 29.55
C THR A 122 -7.18 -1.48 29.99
N THR A 123 -6.46 -2.54 29.61
CA THR A 123 -5.01 -2.67 29.89
C THR A 123 -4.13 -2.14 28.75
N SER A 124 -4.72 -1.68 27.64
CA SER A 124 -3.96 -1.12 26.52
C SER A 124 -3.43 0.27 26.86
N SER A 125 -2.15 0.51 26.58
CA SER A 125 -1.51 1.84 26.67
C SER A 125 -2.13 2.88 25.74
N HIS A 126 -2.86 2.43 24.71
CA HIS A 126 -3.52 3.29 23.72
C HIS A 126 -5.01 3.54 24.03
N CYS A 127 -5.53 3.01 25.14
CA CYS A 127 -6.89 3.28 25.58
C CYS A 127 -6.92 4.57 26.41
N HIS A 128 -7.25 5.70 25.79
CA HIS A 128 -7.43 6.97 26.48
C HIS A 128 -8.86 7.08 27.03
N ARG A 129 -9.03 7.11 28.35
CA ARG A 129 -10.37 7.32 28.94
C ARG A 129 -10.80 8.76 28.67
N ALA A 130 -11.98 8.94 28.06
CA ALA A 130 -12.65 10.22 28.07
C ALA A 130 -13.04 10.52 29.53
N SER A 131 -12.50 11.63 30.07
CA SER A 131 -12.83 12.17 31.40
C SER A 131 -14.17 12.88 31.39
#